data_AF-A0A645FWW5-F1
#
_entry.id   AF-A0A645FWW5-F1
#
_cell.length_a   1.000
_cell.length_b   1.000
_cell.length_c   1.000
_cell.angle_alpha   90.00
_cell.angle_beta   90.00
_cell.angle_gamma   90.00
#
_symmetry.space_group_name_H-M   'P 1'
#
loop_
_entity.id
_entity.type
_entity.pdbx_description
1 polymer ?
#
loop_
_entity_poly.entity_id
_entity_poly.type
_entity_poly.pdbx_seq_one_letter_code
_entity_poly.pdbx_strand_id
1 'polypeptide(L)'
;MFITQQVGGGNNLDLAKQLIPGCAPSFPDHTLSANVRLLEAAGFEVIRREEAFPRVRFYDVAALVYFAGIIEWEFPGFSVDTSFEQLISLQEELENTGHIDGTEHRFLIAAAKK
;
A
#
# COMPACT_ATOMS: atom_id res chain seq x y z
N MET A 1 -8.79 17.96 19.50
CA MET A 1 -7.59 17.38 18.86
C MET A 1 -8.05 16.19 18.04
N PHE A 2 -7.75 16.16 16.75
CA PHE A 2 -7.98 15.06 15.81
C PHE A 2 -6.62 14.44 15.48
N ILE A 3 -6.48 13.13 15.64
CA ILE A 3 -5.24 12.41 15.34
C ILE A 3 -5.61 11.17 14.55
N THR A 4 -4.88 10.92 13.47
CA THR A 4 -5.11 9.74 12.65
C THR A 4 -3.80 9.24 12.05
N GLN A 5 -3.66 7.92 11.96
CA GLN A 5 -2.67 7.24 11.13
C GLN A 5 -3.44 6.45 10.09
N GLN A 6 -3.01 6.55 8.84
CA GLN A 6 -3.70 5.98 7.69
C GLN A 6 -2.72 5.19 6.82
N VAL A 7 -3.28 4.28 6.04
CA VAL A 7 -2.60 3.60 4.95
C VAL A 7 -2.83 4.42 3.69
N GLY A 8 -1.78 4.82 2.99
CA GLY A 8 -1.92 5.62 1.78
C GLY A 8 -2.28 4.78 0.56
N GLY A 9 -2.91 5.41 -0.43
CA GLY A 9 -3.41 4.76 -1.64
C GLY A 9 -2.34 4.10 -2.52
N GLY A 10 -1.06 4.37 -2.25
CA GLY A 10 0.07 3.72 -2.91
C GLY A 10 0.61 2.49 -2.19
N ASN A 11 -0.05 2.01 -1.13
CA ASN A 11 0.42 0.87 -0.35
C ASN A 11 0.58 -0.37 -1.22
N ASN A 12 1.77 -0.97 -1.19
CA ASN A 12 2.14 -2.18 -1.94
C ASN A 12 1.82 -2.10 -3.45
N LEU A 13 1.73 -0.91 -4.03
CA LEU A 13 1.37 -0.75 -5.44
C LEU A 13 2.44 -1.35 -6.37
N ASP A 14 3.69 -1.37 -5.93
CA ASP A 14 4.77 -2.07 -6.61
C ASP A 14 4.52 -3.59 -6.68
N LEU A 15 4.21 -4.23 -5.55
CA LEU A 15 3.83 -5.65 -5.51
C LEU A 15 2.55 -5.94 -6.30
N ALA A 16 1.52 -5.10 -6.14
CA ALA A 16 0.25 -5.29 -6.82
C ALA A 16 0.42 -5.25 -8.35
N LYS A 17 1.28 -4.36 -8.86
CA LYS A 17 1.61 -4.30 -10.30
C LYS A 17 2.42 -5.48 -10.79
N GLN A 18 3.27 -6.06 -9.94
CA GLN A 18 4.00 -7.28 -10.28
C GLN A 18 3.06 -8.48 -10.36
N LEU A 19 2.11 -8.63 -9.43
CA LEU A 19 1.14 -9.72 -9.41
C LEU A 19 -0.01 -9.57 -10.42
N ILE A 20 -0.46 -8.34 -10.66
CA ILE A 20 -1.63 -8.04 -11.48
C ILE A 20 -1.21 -7.01 -12.55
N PRO A 21 -0.91 -7.46 -13.78
CA PRO A 21 -0.52 -6.56 -14.86
C PRO A 21 -1.57 -5.47 -15.11
N GLY A 22 -1.14 -4.20 -15.09
CA GLY A 22 -2.04 -3.06 -15.27
C GLY A 22 -2.80 -2.63 -14.00
N CYS A 23 -2.48 -3.20 -12.83
CA CYS A 23 -3.08 -2.79 -11.56
C CYS A 23 -2.91 -1.29 -11.31
N ALA A 24 -4.01 -0.66 -10.89
CA ALA A 24 -4.08 0.72 -10.48
C ALA A 24 -4.52 0.78 -9.00
N PRO A 25 -4.09 1.80 -8.25
CA PRO A 25 -4.50 1.96 -6.87
C PRO A 25 -6.01 2.20 -6.78
N SER A 26 -6.69 1.51 -5.86
CA SER A 26 -8.13 1.67 -5.62
C SER A 26 -8.50 3.07 -5.10
N PHE A 27 -7.57 3.73 -4.41
CA PHE A 27 -7.77 5.05 -3.81
C PHE A 27 -6.59 6.00 -4.11
N PRO A 28 -6.39 6.40 -5.38
CA PRO A 28 -5.19 7.14 -5.82
C PRO A 28 -4.99 8.46 -5.06
N ASP A 29 -6.09 9.12 -4.69
CA ASP A 29 -6.05 10.40 -3.99
C ASP A 29 -5.88 10.27 -2.47
N HIS A 30 -5.90 9.05 -1.91
CA HIS A 30 -5.76 8.86 -0.47
C HIS A 30 -4.30 8.97 -0.03
N THR A 31 -3.77 10.19 -0.09
CA THR A 31 -2.38 10.55 0.23
C THR A 31 -2.34 11.51 1.42
N LEU A 32 -1.18 11.67 2.07
CA LEU A 32 -1.03 12.69 3.11
C LEU A 32 -1.46 14.06 2.61
N SER A 33 -0.96 14.45 1.42
CA SER A 33 -1.18 15.79 0.87
C SER A 33 -2.66 16.10 0.63
N ALA A 34 -3.44 15.13 0.13
CA ALA A 34 -4.87 15.31 -0.13
C ALA A 34 -5.66 15.36 1.18
N ASN A 35 -5.37 14.48 2.13
CA ASN A 35 -6.06 14.46 3.42
C ASN A 35 -5.77 15.71 4.26
N VAL A 36 -4.54 16.26 4.18
CA VAL A 36 -4.22 17.57 4.77
C VAL A 36 -5.09 18.68 4.19
N ARG A 37 -5.22 18.75 2.85
CA ARG A 37 -6.07 19.76 2.20
C ARG A 37 -7.53 19.62 2.61
N LEU A 38 -8.04 18.41 2.75
CA LEU A 38 -9.41 18.16 3.22
C LEU A 38 -9.63 18.65 4.66
N LEU A 39 -8.67 18.42 5.56
CA LEU A 39 -8.74 18.91 6.95
C LEU A 39 -8.68 20.44 7.02
N GLU A 40 -7.78 21.06 6.26
CA GLU A 40 -7.67 22.53 6.20
C GLU A 40 -8.96 23.17 5.65
N ALA A 41 -9.54 22.60 4.59
CA ALA A 41 -10.81 23.02 4.03
C ALA A 41 -11.98 22.84 5.01
N ALA A 42 -11.89 21.84 5.90
CA ALA A 42 -12.86 21.60 6.97
C ALA A 42 -12.66 22.51 8.21
N GLY A 43 -11.73 23.48 8.16
CA GLY A 43 -11.50 24.43 9.24
C GLY A 43 -10.58 23.94 10.35
N PHE A 44 -9.84 22.86 10.13
CA PHE A 44 -8.79 22.42 11.05
C PHE A 44 -7.47 23.14 10.77
N GLU A 45 -6.64 23.25 11.79
CA GLU A 45 -5.23 23.59 11.70
C GLU A 45 -4.40 22.31 11.85
N VAL A 46 -3.57 21.98 10.85
CA VAL A 46 -2.68 20.81 10.90
C VAL A 46 -1.43 21.15 11.71
N ILE A 47 -1.27 20.50 12.85
CA ILE A 47 -0.18 20.72 13.81
C ILE A 47 1.01 19.80 13.49
N ARG A 48 0.74 18.57 13.06
CA ARG A 48 1.75 17.57 12.72
C ARG A 48 1.30 16.79 11.51
N ARG A 49 2.23 16.54 10.60
CA ARG A 49 2.06 15.62 9.47
C ARG A 49 3.35 14.85 9.25
N GLU A 50 3.24 13.55 9.08
CA GLU A 50 4.37 12.66 8.79
C GLU A 50 3.95 11.64 7.74
N GLU A 51 4.90 11.23 6.91
CA GLU A 51 4.70 10.23 5.86
C GLU A 51 5.92 9.32 5.83
N ALA A 52 5.66 8.02 5.70
CA ALA A 52 6.69 7.00 5.66
C ALA A 52 6.36 5.97 4.58
N PHE A 53 7.42 5.48 3.93
CA PHE A 53 7.36 4.44 2.92
C PHE A 53 8.19 3.23 3.35
N PRO A 54 7.80 2.52 4.42
CA PRO A 54 8.58 1.40 4.92
C PRO A 54 8.53 0.21 3.95
N ARG A 55 9.52 -0.65 4.04
CA ARG A 55 9.57 -1.90 3.26
C ARG A 55 8.82 -2.99 3.98
N VAL A 56 7.95 -3.69 3.27
CA VAL A 56 7.44 -5.01 3.67
C VAL A 56 8.20 -6.06 2.90
N ARG A 57 8.50 -7.19 3.55
CA ARG A 57 9.33 -8.25 2.96
C ARG A 57 8.67 -9.62 3.14
N PHE A 58 8.60 -10.36 2.04
CA PHE A 58 8.12 -11.73 2.01
C PHE A 58 9.27 -12.68 1.73
N TYR A 59 9.36 -13.74 2.53
CA TYR A 59 10.35 -14.80 2.39
C TYR A 59 9.74 -16.11 1.85
N ASP A 60 8.45 -16.05 1.47
CA ASP A 60 7.65 -17.16 1.01
C ASP A 60 6.56 -16.62 0.07
N VAL A 61 6.47 -17.16 -1.15
CA VAL A 61 5.44 -16.81 -2.13
C VAL A 61 4.05 -17.20 -1.62
N ALA A 62 3.90 -18.30 -0.89
CA ALA A 62 2.60 -18.69 -0.34
C ALA A 62 2.09 -17.67 0.70
N ALA A 63 2.99 -17.06 1.47
CA ALA A 63 2.64 -15.98 2.38
C ALA A 63 2.17 -14.72 1.63
N LEU A 64 2.82 -14.38 0.50
CA LEU A 64 2.38 -13.30 -0.37
C LEU A 64 1.02 -13.59 -1.02
N VAL A 65 0.78 -14.82 -1.49
CA VAL A 65 -0.53 -15.25 -2.03
C VAL A 65 -1.63 -15.11 -0.99
N TYR A 66 -1.39 -15.57 0.24
CA TYR A 66 -2.35 -15.42 1.33
C TYR A 66 -2.63 -13.95 1.65
N PHE A 67 -1.58 -13.13 1.71
CA PHE A 67 -1.69 -11.70 1.95
C PHE A 67 -2.52 -10.99 0.85
N ALA A 68 -2.16 -11.21 -0.42
CA ALA A 68 -2.87 -10.62 -1.56
C ALA A 68 -4.33 -11.09 -1.64
N GLY A 69 -4.62 -12.34 -1.27
CA GLY A 69 -5.99 -12.86 -1.24
C GLY A 69 -6.90 -12.26 -0.17
N ILE A 70 -6.33 -11.64 0.88
CA ILE A 70 -7.11 -11.01 1.96
C ILE A 70 -7.26 -9.51 1.74
N ILE A 71 -6.24 -8.85 1.21
CA ILE A 71 -6.20 -7.40 1.08
C ILE A 71 -6.69 -6.98 -0.31
N GLU A 72 -7.96 -7.26 -0.58
CA GLU A 72 -8.59 -7.07 -1.92
C GLU A 72 -8.47 -5.62 -2.44
N TRP A 73 -8.47 -4.63 -1.55
CA TRP A 73 -8.35 -3.22 -1.98
C TRP A 73 -6.93 -2.85 -2.47
N GLU A 74 -5.89 -3.56 -2.03
CA GLU A 74 -4.51 -3.43 -2.56
C GLU A 74 -4.30 -4.30 -3.80
N PHE A 75 -4.91 -5.50 -3.83
CA PHE A 75 -4.76 -6.49 -4.88
C PHE A 75 -6.11 -6.83 -5.53
N PRO A 76 -6.77 -5.84 -6.18
CA PRO A 76 -8.12 -6.02 -6.69
C PRO A 76 -8.16 -7.09 -7.77
N GLY A 77 -9.05 -8.08 -7.58
CA GLY A 77 -9.22 -9.18 -8.52
C GLY A 77 -8.05 -10.17 -8.56
N PHE A 78 -7.16 -10.16 -7.57
CA PHE A 78 -6.12 -11.17 -7.45
C PHE A 78 -6.72 -12.58 -7.38
N SER A 79 -6.13 -13.49 -8.16
CA SER A 79 -6.32 -14.92 -7.99
C SER A 79 -5.05 -15.64 -8.43
N VAL A 80 -4.78 -16.80 -7.84
CA VAL A 80 -3.62 -17.62 -8.22
C VAL A 80 -3.69 -17.98 -9.71
N ASP A 81 -4.88 -18.32 -10.21
CA ASP A 81 -5.08 -18.74 -11.60
C ASP A 81 -4.77 -17.60 -12.60
N THR A 82 -5.19 -16.37 -12.29
CA THR A 82 -4.94 -15.21 -13.17
C THR A 82 -3.54 -14.64 -13.06
N SER A 83 -2.84 -14.92 -11.96
CA SER A 83 -1.52 -14.36 -11.64
C SER A 83 -0.41 -15.43 -11.63
N PHE A 84 -0.67 -16.61 -12.18
CA PHE A 84 0.24 -17.76 -12.06
C PHE A 84 1.64 -17.49 -12.61
N GLU A 85 1.74 -16.90 -13.81
CA GLU A 85 3.02 -16.53 -14.43
C GLU A 85 3.79 -15.49 -13.60
N GLN A 86 3.06 -14.53 -12.99
CA GLN A 86 3.67 -13.53 -12.11
C GLN A 86 4.19 -14.18 -10.83
N LEU A 87 3.46 -15.14 -10.26
CA LEU A 87 3.87 -15.89 -9.08
C LEU A 87 5.12 -16.74 -9.33
N ILE A 88 5.26 -17.33 -10.53
CA ILE A 88 6.50 -18.01 -10.94
C ILE A 88 7.66 -17.02 -10.98
N SER A 89 7.48 -15.87 -11.62
CA SER A 89 8.52 -14.84 -11.67
C SER A 89 8.95 -14.35 -10.28
N LEU A 90 8.01 -14.26 -9.33
CA LEU A 90 8.30 -13.88 -7.95
C LEU A 90 9.01 -15.00 -7.18
N GLN A 91 8.70 -16.26 -7.46
CA GLN A 91 9.45 -17.40 -6.92
C GLN A 91 10.90 -17.39 -7.41
N GLU A 92 11.13 -17.10 -8.69
CA GLU A 92 12.48 -16.95 -9.23
C GLU A 92 13.23 -15.76 -8.59
N GLU A 93 12.54 -14.62 -8.37
CA GLU A 93 13.12 -13.51 -7.62
C GLU A 93 13.52 -13.95 -6.21
N LEU A 94 12.60 -14.59 -5.48
CA LEU A 94 12.82 -15.10 -4.13
C LEU A 94 14.05 -16.02 -4.05
N GLU A 95 14.24 -16.91 -5.01
CA GLU A 95 15.38 -17.82 -5.07
C GLU A 95 16.72 -17.09 -5.31
N ASN A 96 16.69 -16.00 -6.08
CA ASN A 96 17.88 -15.23 -6.43
C ASN A 96 18.29 -14.20 -5.36
N THR A 97 17.32 -13.52 -4.75
CA THR A 97 17.53 -12.41 -3.81
C THR A 97 17.32 -12.81 -2.35
N GLY A 98 16.67 -13.96 -2.11
CA GLY A 98 16.25 -14.44 -0.80
C GLY A 98 14.97 -13.80 -0.26
N HIS A 99 14.35 -12.85 -0.97
CA HIS A 99 13.10 -12.19 -0.54
C HIS A 99 12.39 -11.41 -1.65
N ILE A 100 11.11 -11.15 -1.47
CA ILE A 100 10.30 -10.25 -2.30
C ILE A 100 9.97 -9.00 -1.47
N ASP A 101 10.24 -7.81 -2.00
CA ASP A 101 10.01 -6.54 -1.31
C ASP A 101 8.79 -5.80 -1.87
N GLY A 102 8.01 -5.20 -0.97
CA GLY A 102 6.99 -4.21 -1.28
C GLY A 102 7.22 -2.89 -0.57
N THR A 103 6.57 -1.85 -1.06
CA THR A 103 6.62 -0.51 -0.47
C THR A 103 5.29 -0.18 0.19
N GLU A 104 5.27 -0.16 1.52
CA GLU A 104 4.11 0.33 2.24
C GLU A 104 4.02 1.86 2.14
N HIS A 105 2.82 2.38 2.39
CA HIS A 105 2.56 3.82 2.46
C HIS A 105 1.79 4.09 3.75
N ARG A 106 2.41 4.83 4.68
CA ARG A 106 1.83 5.23 5.95
C ARG A 106 1.90 6.74 6.10
N PHE A 107 0.84 7.34 6.61
CA PHE A 107 0.89 8.75 6.98
C PHE A 107 0.13 9.03 8.28
N LEU A 108 0.63 10.00 9.05
CA LEU A 108 0.09 10.48 10.30
C LEU A 108 -0.32 11.94 10.15
N ILE A 109 -1.49 12.31 10.65
CA ILE A 109 -1.92 13.69 10.78
C ILE A 109 -2.41 13.94 12.19
N ALA A 110 -1.93 15.00 12.84
CA ALA A 110 -2.54 15.57 14.03
C ALA A 110 -2.99 17.00 13.73
N ALA A 111 -4.25 17.31 14.01
CA ALA A 111 -4.88 18.58 13.72
C ALA A 111 -5.77 19.04 14.88
N ALA A 112 -5.89 20.35 15.08
CA ALA A 112 -6.82 20.94 16.03
C ALA A 112 -7.91 21.72 15.29
N LYS A 113 -9.08 21.83 15.93
CA LYS A 113 -10.09 22.77 15.46
C LYS A 113 -9.51 24.18 15.67
N LYS A 114 -9.63 25.03 14.64
CA LYS A 114 -9.36 26.46 14.80
C LYS A 114 -10.28 27.10 15.84
#